data_AF-A0A1S9CVI2-F1
#
_entry.id   AF-A0A1S9CVI2-F1
#
_cell.length_a   1.000
_cell.length_b   1.000
_cell.length_c   1.000
_cell.angle_alpha   90.00
_cell.angle_beta   90.00
_cell.angle_gamma   90.00
#
_symmetry.space_group_name_H-M   'P 1'
#
loop_
_entity.id
_entity.type
_entity.pdbx_description
1 polymer ?
#
loop_
_entity_poly.entity_id
_entity_poly.type
_entity_poly.pdbx_seq_one_letter_code
_entity_poly.pdbx_strand_id
1 'polypeptide(L)'
;MYDPATRAWREWKLPGGKPHAYSVWVDDQDKVWLTEWSANAIVKFDPVTQKFESFPSNRENATVRQMLGRAGEAWGAESGVDRLVMVPAR
;
A
#
# COMPACT_ATOMS: atom_id res chain seq x y z
N MET A 1 1.04 9.24 -10.00
CA MET A 1 2.44 9.15 -10.48
C MET A 1 2.70 10.31 -11.42
N TYR A 2 3.76 11.06 -11.17
CA TYR A 2 4.13 12.24 -11.94
C TYR A 2 5.24 11.90 -12.92
N ASP A 3 5.07 12.28 -14.19
CA ASP A 3 6.13 12.22 -15.20
C ASP A 3 6.78 13.61 -15.33
N PRO A 4 8.05 13.79 -14.90
CA PRO A 4 8.73 15.07 -14.96
C PRO A 4 9.08 15.52 -16.39
N ALA A 5 9.21 14.60 -17.35
CA ALA A 5 9.53 14.96 -18.73
C ALA A 5 8.35 15.63 -19.43
N THR A 6 7.14 15.13 -19.17
CA THR A 6 5.90 15.65 -19.76
C THR A 6 5.13 16.60 -18.83
N ARG A 7 5.55 16.70 -17.56
CA ARG A 7 4.85 17.42 -16.48
C ARG A 7 3.40 16.99 -16.30
N ALA A 8 3.13 15.70 -16.56
CA ALA A 8 1.78 15.14 -16.51
C ALA A 8 1.60 14.23 -15.30
N TRP A 9 0.35 14.17 -14.81
CA TRP A 9 -0.05 13.23 -13.77
C TRP A 9 -0.81 12.05 -14.38
N ARG A 10 -0.50 10.87 -13.86
CA ARG A 10 -1.34 9.67 -14.01
C ARG A 10 -1.87 9.30 -12.63
N GLU A 11 -3.17 9.07 -12.56
CA GLU A 11 -3.88 8.81 -11.31
C GLU A 11 -4.72 7.55 -11.46
N TRP A 12 -4.81 6.79 -10.37
CA TRP A 12 -5.60 5.57 -10.30
C TRP A 12 -6.45 5.63 -9.04
N LYS A 13 -7.74 5.39 -9.19
CA LYS A 13 -8.66 5.29 -8.06
C LYS A 13 -8.42 3.97 -7.34
N LEU A 14 -8.17 4.04 -6.04
CA LEU A 14 -8.10 2.85 -5.19
C LEU A 14 -9.44 2.09 -5.19
N PRO A 15 -9.41 0.74 -5.12
CA PRO A 15 -10.62 -0.06 -4.98
C PRO A 15 -11.40 0.29 -3.70
N GLY A 16 -12.72 0.04 -3.72
CA GLY A 16 -13.60 0.26 -2.58
C GLY A 16 -14.48 1.53 -2.70
N GLY A 17 -15.48 1.63 -1.81
CA GLY A 17 -16.47 2.72 -1.86
C GLY A 17 -15.96 4.06 -1.32
N LYS A 18 -15.10 4.03 -0.29
CA LYS A 18 -14.51 5.20 0.37
C LYS A 18 -13.04 4.90 0.73
N PRO A 19 -12.15 4.79 -0.28
CA PRO A 19 -10.76 4.44 -0.03
C PRO A 19 -10.04 5.57 0.73
N HIS A 20 -9.29 5.19 1.76
CA HIS A 20 -8.54 6.08 2.64
C HIS A 20 -7.07 5.62 2.71
N ALA A 21 -6.30 5.98 1.68
CA ALA A 21 -4.85 5.78 1.68
C ALA A 21 -4.19 6.60 2.80
N TYR A 22 -3.19 6.01 3.48
CA TYR A 22 -2.50 6.67 4.58
C TYR A 22 -0.99 6.81 4.36
N SER A 23 -0.25 5.70 4.31
CA SER A 23 1.21 5.70 4.08
C SER A 23 1.51 5.04 2.73
N VAL A 24 2.62 5.43 2.11
CA VAL A 24 3.08 4.90 0.81
C VAL A 24 4.57 4.60 0.89
N TRP A 25 4.96 3.48 0.31
CA TRP A 25 6.35 3.08 0.07
C TRP A 25 6.48 2.51 -1.35
N VAL A 26 7.63 2.70 -1.99
CA VAL A 26 7.91 2.13 -3.33
C VAL A 26 9.08 1.17 -3.18
N ASP A 27 8.90 -0.06 -3.68
CA ASP A 27 9.94 -1.09 -3.63
C ASP A 27 10.98 -0.95 -4.74
N ASP A 28 11.97 -1.84 -4.74
CA ASP A 28 13.06 -1.87 -5.73
C ASP A 28 12.64 -2.41 -7.11
N GLN A 29 11.36 -2.78 -7.27
CA GLN A 29 10.74 -3.21 -8.52
C GLN A 29 9.68 -2.22 -9.03
N ASP A 30 9.70 -0.99 -8.52
CA ASP A 30 8.75 0.09 -8.82
C ASP A 30 7.29 -0.28 -8.54
N LYS A 31 7.03 -1.22 -7.61
CA LYS A 31 5.67 -1.45 -7.10
C LYS A 31 5.39 -0.47 -5.98
N VAL A 32 4.18 0.09 -6.02
CA VAL A 32 3.72 1.06 -5.04
C VAL A 32 2.95 0.31 -3.96
N TRP A 33 3.46 0.33 -2.75
CA TRP A 33 2.80 -0.21 -1.58
C TRP A 33 2.15 0.92 -0.79
N LEU A 34 0.96 0.68 -0.26
CA LEU A 34 0.26 1.66 0.57
C LEU A 34 -0.54 0.98 1.69
N THR A 35 -0.82 1.71 2.75
CA THR A 35 -1.78 1.30 3.78
C THR A 35 -3.15 1.90 3.50
N GLU A 36 -4.19 1.08 3.55
CA GLU A 36 -5.57 1.47 3.26
C GLU A 36 -6.43 1.24 4.49
N TRP A 37 -6.87 2.33 5.11
CA TRP A 37 -7.52 2.29 6.42
C TRP A 37 -8.89 1.62 6.35
N SER A 38 -9.70 1.93 5.33
CA SER A 38 -11.06 1.41 5.22
C SER A 38 -11.10 -0.10 4.95
N ALA A 39 -10.15 -0.63 4.20
CA ALA A 39 -9.98 -2.05 3.94
C ALA A 39 -9.20 -2.78 5.04
N ASN A 40 -8.66 -2.06 6.04
CA ASN A 40 -7.84 -2.63 7.10
C ASN A 40 -6.67 -3.49 6.53
N ALA A 41 -5.99 -2.94 5.53
CA ALA A 41 -5.11 -3.71 4.64
C ALA A 41 -3.82 -2.95 4.27
N ILE A 42 -2.81 -3.73 3.87
CA ILE A 42 -1.75 -3.25 2.97
C ILE A 42 -2.20 -3.52 1.54
N VAL A 43 -1.94 -2.60 0.61
CA VAL A 43 -2.30 -2.73 -0.80
C VAL A 43 -1.06 -2.52 -1.65
N LYS A 44 -0.84 -3.40 -2.63
CA LYS A 44 0.20 -3.27 -3.67
C LYS A 44 -0.45 -2.81 -4.97
N PHE A 45 0.15 -1.83 -5.61
CA PHE A 45 -0.21 -1.36 -6.93
C PHE A 45 0.96 -1.57 -7.90
N ASP A 46 0.66 -2.17 -9.05
CA ASP A 46 1.59 -2.33 -10.15
C ASP A 46 1.30 -1.29 -11.25
N PRO A 47 2.15 -0.27 -11.46
CA PRO A 47 1.92 0.76 -12.47
C PRO A 47 1.95 0.23 -13.91
N VAL A 48 2.58 -0.92 -14.16
CA VAL A 48 2.67 -1.53 -15.50
C VAL A 48 1.33 -2.16 -15.87
N THR A 49 0.80 -3.01 -14.99
CA THR A 49 -0.47 -3.72 -15.22
C THR A 49 -1.69 -2.92 -14.76
N GLN A 50 -1.47 -1.85 -13.99
CA GLN A 50 -2.48 -0.98 -13.38
C GLN A 50 -3.44 -1.73 -12.44
N LYS A 51 -2.95 -2.81 -11.83
CA LYS A 51 -3.73 -3.66 -10.92
C LYS A 51 -3.37 -3.37 -9.47
N PHE A 52 -4.40 -3.46 -8.62
CA PHE A 52 -4.27 -3.44 -7.17
C PHE A 52 -4.43 -4.86 -6.62
N GLU A 53 -3.59 -5.20 -5.66
CA GLU A 53 -3.66 -6.42 -4.87
C GLU A 53 -3.76 -6.03 -3.40
N SER A 54 -4.75 -6.59 -2.68
CA SER A 54 -5.02 -6.22 -1.28
C SER A 54 -4.64 -7.37 -0.35
N PHE A 55 -3.96 -7.02 0.75
CA PHE A 55 -3.51 -7.91 1.80
C PHE A 55 -4.18 -7.47 3.12
N PRO A 56 -5.42 -7.90 3.37
CA PRO A 56 -6.13 -7.54 4.60
C PRO A 56 -5.44 -8.14 5.82
N SER A 57 -5.44 -7.38 6.92
CA SER A 57 -4.99 -7.90 8.20
C SER A 57 -5.89 -9.03 8.67
N ASN A 58 -5.30 -10.04 9.29
CA ASN A 58 -6.04 -11.09 10.01
C ASN A 58 -6.50 -10.65 11.42
N ARG A 59 -6.38 -9.36 11.75
CA ARG A 59 -6.88 -8.75 12.99
C ARG A 59 -7.96 -7.75 12.65
N GLU A 60 -9.06 -7.79 13.40
CA GLU A 60 -10.05 -6.73 13.36
C GLU A 60 -9.44 -5.43 13.90
N ASN A 61 -9.83 -4.28 13.33
CA ASN A 61 -9.40 -2.96 13.76
C ASN A 61 -7.87 -2.78 13.84
N ALA A 62 -7.12 -3.41 12.93
CA ALA A 62 -5.67 -3.33 12.92
C ALA A 62 -5.17 -1.89 12.72
N THR A 63 -5.91 -1.08 11.95
CA THR A 63 -5.58 0.32 11.63
C THR A 63 -4.13 0.42 11.13
N VAL A 64 -3.85 -0.19 9.97
CA VAL A 64 -2.50 -0.18 9.40
C VAL A 64 -2.15 1.26 9.02
N ARG A 65 -1.11 1.84 9.65
CA ARG A 65 -0.73 3.25 9.49
C ARG A 65 0.59 3.38 8.73
N GLN A 66 1.68 3.69 9.42
CA GLN A 66 2.98 3.89 8.79
C GLN A 66 3.46 2.59 8.17
N MET A 67 4.11 2.71 7.02
CA MET A 67 4.76 1.57 6.37
C MET A 67 6.16 1.93 5.90
N LEU A 68 6.98 0.89 5.79
CA LEU A 68 8.28 0.91 5.16
C LEU A 68 8.53 -0.48 4.57
N GLY A 69 9.63 -0.67 3.88
CA GLY A 69 10.02 -1.98 3.42
C GLY A 69 11.52 -2.10 3.23
N ARG A 70 11.92 -3.30 2.85
CA ARG A 70 13.25 -3.63 2.33
C ARG A 70 13.07 -4.63 1.19
N ALA A 71 14.14 -4.97 0.48
CA ALA A 71 14.09 -5.93 -0.62
C ALA A 71 13.33 -7.20 -0.19
N GLY A 72 12.27 -7.54 -0.92
CA GLY A 72 11.45 -8.72 -0.65
C GLY A 72 10.35 -8.57 0.42
N GLU A 73 10.22 -7.43 1.09
CA GLU A 73 9.34 -7.28 2.25
C GLU A 73 8.71 -5.88 2.39
N ALA A 74 7.39 -5.83 2.50
CA ALA A 74 6.65 -4.64 2.93
C ALA A 74 6.19 -4.81 4.38
N TRP A 75 6.48 -3.81 5.22
CA TRP A 75 6.15 -3.81 6.65
C TRP A 75 5.17 -2.68 6.99
N GLY A 76 4.06 -3.03 7.64
CA GLY A 76 3.06 -2.08 8.13
C GLY A 76 2.96 -2.09 9.65
N ALA A 77 2.75 -0.92 10.24
CA ALA A 77 2.43 -0.77 11.66
C ALA A 77 0.91 -0.82 11.87
N GLU A 78 0.43 -1.86 12.54
CA GLU A 78 -0.97 -2.03 12.93
C GLU A 78 -1.21 -1.41 14.30
N SER A 79 -1.44 -0.09 14.31
CA SER A 79 -1.50 0.70 15.55
C SER A 79 -2.69 0.38 16.46
N GLY A 80 -3.69 -0.34 15.97
CA GLY A 80 -4.88 -0.69 16.75
C GLY A 80 -4.73 -1.97 17.55
N VAL A 81 -3.67 -2.74 17.27
CA VAL A 81 -3.45 -4.08 17.84
C VAL A 81 -1.98 -4.32 18.22
N ASP A 82 -1.20 -3.25 18.38
CA ASP A 82 0.20 -3.27 18.84
C ASP A 82 1.10 -4.28 18.10
N ARG A 83 1.00 -4.32 16.76
CA ARG A 83 1.69 -5.31 15.92
C ARG A 83 2.36 -4.69 14.70
N LEU A 84 3.49 -5.28 14.30
CA LEU A 84 4.04 -5.11 12.95
C LEU A 84 3.61 -6.30 12.09
N VAL A 85 3.12 -6.02 10.88
CA VAL A 85 2.77 -7.03 9.88
C VAL A 85 3.73 -6.93 8.69
N MET A 86 4.13 -8.08 8.16
CA MET A 86 4.97 -8.18 6.96
C MET A 86 4.18 -8.88 5.85
N VAL A 87 4.23 -8.29 4.65
CA VAL A 87 3.77 -8.91 3.41
C VAL A 87 4.97 -9.16 2.51
N PRO A 88 5.18 -10.39 2.00
CA PRO A 88 6.24 -10.67 1.05
C PRO A 88 6.06 -9.83 -0.23
N ALA A 89 7.11 -9.10 -0.62
CA ALA A 89 7.18 -8.35 -1.87
C ALA A 89 7.97 -9.18 -2.90
N ARG A 90 7.27 -10.07 -3.61
CA ARG A 90 7.83 -10.88 -4.69
C ARG A 90 7.21 -10.50 -6.03
#